data_AF-A0A529HRP8-F1
#
_entry.id   AF-A0A529HRP8-F1
#
_cell.length_a   1.000
_cell.length_b   1.000
_cell.length_c   1.000
_cell.angle_alpha   90.00
_cell.angle_beta   90.00
_cell.angle_gamma   90.00
#
_symmetry.space_group_name_H-M   'P 1'
#
loop_
_entity.id
_entity.type
_entity.pdbx_description
1 polymer ?
#
loop_
_entity_poly.entity_id
_entity_poly.type
_entity_poly.pdbx_seq_one_letter_code
_entity_poly.pdbx_strand_id
1 'polypeptide(L)'
;LLGLAAHAETVAQSAGLSVSTVEVMQLAMFAGVMGAALVSAIFLIRERARTSAQNAELRTRIADVNAALQRSEALLNLRDQRVVVWASENKKPELIGTLPLESGAPEDRAAFLAFGRWLMPRSAAALEHAVAALREKARAFDLVIETQAGVPLEVQGRKSAAHVLVRFVSLSETLRSQARLKIENQRLSADYETMLGLLDALKMPTWLRSADGRLKWVNRAYAEAVEAQNAEAAVREAKEFLGGQAREQIAEQHKARPVFEQTLS
;
A
#
# COMPACT_ATOMS: atom_id res chain seq x y z
N LEU A 1 -101.66 -24.21 58.43
CA LEU A 1 -100.66 -23.14 58.62
C LEU A 1 -99.46 -23.49 57.72
N LEU A 2 -99.56 -23.20 56.42
CA LEU A 2 -99.17 -21.92 55.81
C LEU A 2 -97.70 -21.95 55.35
N GLY A 3 -97.49 -22.31 54.08
CA GLY A 3 -97.14 -21.29 53.09
C GLY A 3 -95.69 -20.82 52.95
N LEU A 4 -94.68 -21.40 53.62
CA LEU A 4 -93.32 -20.81 53.57
C LEU A 4 -92.15 -21.71 53.14
N ALA A 5 -92.35 -23.00 52.90
CA ALA A 5 -91.27 -23.86 52.39
C ALA A 5 -91.25 -24.01 50.85
N ALA A 6 -92.28 -23.54 50.15
CA ALA A 6 -92.47 -23.75 48.71
C ALA A 6 -91.70 -22.78 47.79
N HIS A 7 -90.83 -21.91 48.33
CA HIS A 7 -90.04 -20.95 47.55
C HIS A 7 -88.52 -21.11 47.71
N ALA A 8 -88.05 -22.07 48.51
CA ALA A 8 -86.61 -22.33 48.68
C ALA A 8 -86.10 -23.49 47.79
N GLU A 9 -87.00 -24.29 47.21
CA GLU A 9 -86.64 -25.49 46.46
C GLU A 9 -86.52 -25.27 44.94
N THR A 10 -86.86 -24.07 44.45
CA THR A 10 -86.89 -23.72 43.02
C THR A 10 -85.71 -22.86 42.53
N VAL A 11 -84.69 -22.60 43.36
CA VAL A 11 -83.48 -21.85 42.95
C VAL A 11 -82.19 -22.69 43.05
N ALA A 12 -82.25 -23.93 43.56
CA ALA A 12 -81.09 -24.81 43.68
C ALA A 12 -80.86 -25.74 42.46
N GLN A 13 -81.48 -25.47 41.33
CA GLN A 13 -81.26 -26.20 40.07
C GLN A 13 -80.97 -25.21 38.92
N SER A 14 -79.73 -24.72 38.83
CA SER A 14 -79.09 -24.26 37.57
C SER A 14 -77.75 -23.55 37.78
N ALA A 15 -76.87 -24.09 38.64
CA ALA A 15 -75.48 -23.64 38.67
C ALA A 15 -74.48 -24.79 38.76
N GLY A 16 -74.90 -26.00 38.35
CA GLY A 16 -73.93 -26.96 37.83
C GLY A 16 -73.60 -26.50 36.42
N LEU A 17 -72.47 -25.83 36.22
CA LEU A 17 -71.85 -25.71 34.91
C LEU A 17 -71.60 -27.14 34.42
N SER A 18 -72.55 -27.73 33.69
CA SER A 18 -72.35 -29.03 33.06
C SER A 18 -71.47 -28.79 31.86
N VAL A 19 -70.17 -28.63 32.13
CA VAL A 19 -69.13 -28.51 31.11
C VAL A 19 -69.21 -29.79 30.30
N SER A 20 -69.63 -29.67 29.05
CA SER A 20 -69.71 -30.83 28.17
C SER A 20 -68.30 -31.30 27.83
N THR A 21 -68.10 -32.60 27.71
CA THR A 21 -66.79 -33.17 27.31
C THR A 21 -66.28 -32.56 26.00
N VAL A 22 -67.20 -32.16 25.11
CA VAL A 22 -66.90 -31.49 23.84
C VAL A 22 -66.30 -30.09 24.05
N GLU A 23 -66.83 -29.29 24.97
CA GLU A 23 -66.28 -27.96 25.29
C GLU A 23 -64.89 -28.06 25.92
N VAL A 24 -64.66 -29.05 26.80
CA VAL A 24 -63.31 -29.30 27.36
C VAL A 24 -62.33 -29.69 26.27
N MET A 25 -62.72 -30.59 25.36
CA MET A 25 -61.87 -30.99 24.23
C MET A 25 -61.55 -29.81 23.31
N GLN A 26 -62.54 -28.97 22.98
CA GLN A 26 -62.35 -27.80 22.14
C GLN A 26 -61.42 -26.76 22.79
N LEU A 27 -61.62 -26.48 24.08
CA LEU A 27 -60.76 -25.55 24.83
C LEU A 27 -59.32 -26.08 24.94
N ALA A 28 -59.15 -27.38 25.22
CA ALA A 28 -57.83 -28.02 25.27
C ALA A 28 -57.13 -28.00 23.91
N MET A 29 -57.86 -28.26 22.82
CA MET A 29 -57.31 -28.20 21.47
C MET A 29 -56.91 -26.77 21.10
N PHE A 30 -57.76 -25.78 21.40
CA PHE A 30 -57.46 -24.38 21.14
C PHE A 30 -56.24 -23.90 21.93
N ALA A 31 -56.17 -24.22 23.22
CA ALA A 31 -55.02 -23.90 24.07
C ALA A 31 -53.73 -24.58 23.58
N GLY A 32 -53.81 -25.84 23.14
CA GLY A 32 -52.69 -26.58 22.57
C GLY A 32 -52.18 -25.97 21.27
N VAL A 33 -53.08 -25.63 20.34
CA VAL A 33 -52.72 -24.99 19.06
C VAL A 33 -52.15 -23.59 19.27
N MET A 34 -52.77 -22.79 20.14
CA MET A 34 -52.26 -21.45 20.48
C MET A 34 -50.89 -21.51 21.18
N GLY A 35 -50.71 -22.44 22.11
CA GLY A 35 -49.44 -22.67 22.77
C GLY A 35 -48.35 -23.09 21.79
N ALA A 36 -48.63 -24.04 20.89
CA ALA A 36 -47.70 -24.46 19.85
C ALA A 36 -47.37 -23.30 18.89
N ALA A 37 -48.36 -22.51 18.47
CA ALA A 37 -48.16 -21.36 17.60
C ALA A 37 -47.28 -20.28 18.24
N LEU A 38 -47.49 -19.97 19.53
CA LEU A 38 -46.67 -19.01 20.27
C LEU A 38 -45.23 -19.49 20.46
N VAL A 39 -45.04 -20.77 20.83
CA VAL A 39 -43.70 -21.36 20.95
C VAL A 39 -42.98 -21.36 19.60
N SER A 40 -43.65 -21.74 18.52
CA SER A 40 -43.10 -21.66 17.15
C SER A 40 -42.78 -20.22 16.75
N ALA A 41 -43.63 -19.25 17.05
CA ALA A 41 -43.38 -17.84 16.76
C ALA A 41 -42.14 -17.33 17.50
N ILE A 42 -42.01 -17.63 18.80
CA ILE A 42 -40.83 -17.27 19.60
C ILE A 42 -39.57 -17.94 19.04
N PHE A 43 -39.64 -19.23 18.72
CA PHE A 43 -38.52 -19.96 18.12
C PHE A 43 -38.08 -19.32 16.80
N LEU A 44 -39.02 -19.04 15.89
CA LEU A 44 -38.75 -18.39 14.60
C LEU A 44 -38.15 -16.99 14.75
N ILE A 45 -38.64 -16.19 15.71
CA ILE A 45 -38.08 -14.85 16.00
C ILE A 45 -36.62 -14.98 16.47
N ARG A 46 -36.33 -15.94 17.37
CA ARG A 46 -34.96 -16.16 17.86
C ARG A 46 -34.04 -16.68 16.76
N GLU A 47 -34.52 -17.61 15.93
CA GLU A 47 -33.79 -18.15 14.79
C GLU A 47 -33.45 -17.03 13.78
N ARG A 48 -34.43 -16.18 13.47
CA ARG A 48 -34.26 -15.05 12.56
C ARG A 48 -33.29 -14.01 13.14
N ALA A 49 -33.38 -13.72 14.43
CA ALA A 49 -32.45 -12.82 15.12
C ALA A 49 -31.02 -13.37 15.18
N ARG A 50 -30.85 -14.68 15.40
CA ARG A 50 -29.54 -15.35 15.36
C ARG A 50 -28.94 -15.29 13.96
N THR A 51 -29.75 -15.59 12.95
CA THR A 51 -29.35 -15.55 11.55
C THR A 51 -28.99 -14.14 11.10
N SER A 52 -29.73 -13.12 11.54
CA SER A 52 -29.40 -11.72 11.22
C SER A 52 -28.09 -11.27 11.88
N ALA A 53 -27.85 -11.67 13.13
CA ALA A 53 -26.61 -11.38 13.83
C ALA A 53 -25.39 -12.03 13.15
N GLN A 54 -25.50 -13.31 12.77
CA GLN A 54 -24.43 -14.01 12.03
C GLN A 54 -24.16 -13.37 10.67
N ASN A 55 -25.20 -12.97 9.94
CA ASN A 55 -25.03 -12.27 8.67
C ASN A 55 -24.37 -10.90 8.84
N ALA A 56 -24.71 -10.15 9.89
CA ALA A 56 -24.05 -8.90 10.20
C ALA A 56 -22.56 -9.11 10.49
N GLU A 57 -22.22 -10.10 11.31
CA GLU A 57 -20.84 -10.45 11.63
C GLU A 57 -20.04 -10.86 10.38
N LEU A 58 -20.61 -11.73 9.53
CA LEU A 58 -19.97 -12.14 8.28
C LEU A 58 -19.72 -10.95 7.35
N ARG A 59 -20.68 -10.02 7.24
CA ARG A 59 -20.51 -8.79 6.44
C ARG A 59 -19.39 -7.91 6.99
N THR A 60 -19.29 -7.76 8.30
CA THR A 60 -18.19 -7.02 8.94
C THR A 60 -16.85 -7.69 8.65
N ARG A 61 -16.73 -9.01 8.80
CA ARG A 61 -15.50 -9.74 8.47
C ARG A 61 -15.09 -9.60 7.01
N ILE A 62 -16.05 -9.65 6.08
CA ILE A 62 -15.80 -9.41 4.65
C ILE A 62 -15.27 -7.99 4.42
N ALA A 63 -15.88 -6.99 5.06
CA ALA A 63 -15.44 -5.60 4.96
C ALA A 63 -14.00 -5.42 5.48
N ASP A 64 -13.67 -6.03 6.62
CA ASP A 64 -12.33 -5.97 7.22
C ASP A 64 -11.27 -6.63 6.34
N VAL A 65 -11.57 -7.82 5.80
CA VAL A 65 -10.66 -8.52 4.87
C VAL A 65 -10.46 -7.72 3.59
N ASN A 66 -11.52 -7.14 3.01
CA ASN A 66 -11.41 -6.28 1.84
C ASN A 66 -10.62 -5.01 2.13
N ALA A 67 -10.80 -4.38 3.29
CA ALA A 67 -10.03 -3.22 3.69
C ALA A 67 -8.54 -3.55 3.89
N ALA A 68 -8.22 -4.72 4.46
CA ALA A 68 -6.85 -5.20 4.57
C ALA A 68 -6.22 -5.51 3.20
N LEU A 69 -7.00 -6.11 2.28
CA LEU A 69 -6.59 -6.35 0.90
C LEU A 69 -6.31 -5.04 0.18
N GLN A 70 -7.25 -4.08 0.20
CA GLN A 70 -7.07 -2.76 -0.41
C GLN A 70 -5.87 -2.01 0.18
N ARG A 71 -5.65 -2.10 1.50
CA ARG A 71 -4.46 -1.51 2.14
C ARG A 71 -3.17 -2.20 1.67
N SER A 72 -3.18 -3.52 1.51
CA SER A 72 -2.05 -4.26 0.96
C SER A 72 -1.82 -3.92 -0.51
N GLU A 73 -2.86 -3.78 -1.32
CA GLU A 73 -2.79 -3.38 -2.73
C GLU A 73 -2.32 -1.94 -2.90
N ALA A 74 -2.71 -1.03 -2.00
CA ALA A 74 -2.24 0.36 -2.02
C ALA A 74 -0.76 0.48 -1.63
N LEU A 75 -0.26 -0.42 -0.75
CA LEU A 75 1.14 -0.48 -0.34
C LEU A 75 2.03 -1.21 -1.35
N LEU A 76 1.48 -2.21 -2.05
CA LEU A 76 2.12 -2.88 -3.16
C LEU A 76 1.96 -2.00 -4.40
N ASN A 77 2.94 -1.14 -4.67
CA ASN A 77 2.96 -0.23 -5.81
C ASN A 77 2.76 -1.00 -7.15
N LEU A 78 1.51 -1.22 -7.56
CA LEU A 78 1.07 -2.01 -8.73
C LEU A 78 1.49 -1.40 -10.08
N ARG A 79 2.28 -0.32 -10.06
CA ARG A 79 2.82 0.35 -11.25
C ARG A 79 3.97 -0.43 -11.89
N ASP A 80 4.68 -1.23 -11.11
CA ASP A 80 5.86 -1.98 -11.57
C ASP A 80 5.60 -3.48 -11.70
N GLN A 81 4.35 -3.89 -11.49
CA GLN A 81 3.96 -5.29 -11.52
C GLN A 81 2.61 -5.51 -12.19
N ARG A 82 2.54 -6.58 -12.96
CA ARG A 82 1.31 -7.03 -13.59
C ARG A 82 1.06 -8.48 -13.26
N VAL A 83 -0.15 -8.80 -12.85
CA VAL A 83 -0.52 -10.13 -12.37
C VAL A 83 -1.60 -10.70 -13.28
N VAL A 84 -1.40 -11.95 -13.69
CA VAL A 84 -2.41 -12.76 -14.36
C VAL A 84 -3.02 -13.71 -13.34
N VAL A 85 -4.34 -13.67 -13.20
CA VAL A 85 -5.11 -14.45 -12.23
C VAL A 85 -6.07 -15.37 -12.98
N TRP A 86 -6.04 -16.66 -12.68
CA TRP A 86 -7.08 -17.60 -13.10
C TRP A 86 -7.83 -18.07 -11.86
N ALA A 87 -9.12 -17.77 -11.76
CA ALA A 87 -10.00 -18.32 -10.73
C ALA A 87 -10.45 -19.74 -11.12
N SER A 88 -10.67 -20.61 -10.14
CA SER A 88 -11.08 -22.00 -10.42
C SER A 88 -12.46 -22.10 -11.09
N GLU A 89 -13.35 -21.14 -10.81
CA GLU A 89 -14.70 -21.07 -11.38
C GLU A 89 -14.76 -20.34 -12.73
N ASN A 90 -13.75 -19.52 -13.06
CA ASN A 90 -13.74 -18.69 -14.25
C ASN A 90 -12.57 -19.05 -15.16
N LYS A 91 -12.86 -19.55 -16.37
CA LYS A 91 -11.81 -19.94 -17.33
C LYS A 91 -11.04 -18.75 -17.91
N LYS A 92 -11.56 -17.52 -17.80
CA LYS A 92 -10.93 -16.33 -18.38
C LYS A 92 -9.91 -15.71 -17.40
N PRO A 93 -8.64 -15.47 -17.81
CA PRO A 93 -7.62 -14.88 -16.95
C PRO A 93 -7.83 -13.40 -16.68
N GLU A 94 -7.98 -12.97 -15.45
CA GLU A 94 -8.02 -11.55 -15.08
C GLU A 94 -6.60 -10.96 -15.04
N LEU A 95 -6.44 -9.72 -15.48
CA LEU A 95 -5.17 -9.00 -15.44
C LEU A 95 -5.31 -7.84 -14.47
N ILE A 96 -4.38 -7.76 -13.51
CA ILE A 96 -4.36 -6.72 -12.47
C ILE A 96 -3.01 -6.01 -12.53
N GLY A 97 -3.02 -4.68 -12.39
CA GLY A 97 -1.82 -3.86 -12.43
C GLY A 97 -1.29 -3.61 -13.85
N THR A 98 -0.19 -2.89 -13.92
CA THR A 98 0.47 -2.45 -15.16
C THR A 98 1.97 -2.67 -15.05
N LEU A 99 2.64 -2.87 -16.18
CA LEU A 99 4.09 -2.78 -16.23
C LEU A 99 4.47 -1.42 -16.82
N PRO A 100 5.64 -0.86 -16.47
CA PRO A 100 6.12 0.38 -17.07
C PRO A 100 6.26 0.21 -18.58
N LEU A 101 5.96 1.26 -19.36
CA LEU A 101 6.05 1.23 -20.83
C LEU A 101 7.45 0.79 -21.31
N GLU A 102 8.49 1.14 -20.55
CA GLU A 102 9.88 0.77 -20.81
C GLU A 102 10.13 -0.74 -20.80
N SER A 103 9.28 -1.53 -20.14
CA SER A 103 9.38 -3.00 -20.15
C SER A 103 9.19 -3.59 -21.54
N GLY A 104 8.49 -2.89 -22.44
CA GLY A 104 8.08 -3.42 -23.74
C GLY A 104 6.90 -4.40 -23.67
N ALA A 105 6.27 -4.56 -22.50
CA ALA A 105 5.09 -5.38 -22.33
C ALA A 105 3.83 -4.64 -22.85
N PRO A 106 2.98 -5.27 -23.70
CA PRO A 106 1.76 -4.64 -24.21
C PRO A 106 0.74 -4.35 -23.10
N GLU A 107 0.05 -3.20 -23.14
CA GLU A 107 -1.04 -2.90 -22.20
C GLU A 107 -2.33 -3.68 -22.50
N ASP A 108 -2.63 -3.94 -23.77
CA ASP A 108 -3.81 -4.71 -24.15
C ASP A 108 -3.77 -6.15 -23.60
N ARG A 109 -4.91 -6.66 -23.12
CA ARG A 109 -5.00 -7.98 -22.49
C ARG A 109 -4.65 -9.11 -23.44
N ALA A 110 -5.17 -9.09 -24.67
CA ALA A 110 -4.93 -10.16 -25.62
C ALA A 110 -3.47 -10.15 -26.09
N ALA A 111 -2.91 -8.95 -26.32
CA ALA A 111 -1.51 -8.78 -26.67
C ALA A 111 -0.57 -9.23 -25.54
N PHE A 112 -0.87 -8.91 -24.28
CA PHE A 112 -0.06 -9.32 -23.13
C PHE A 112 -0.05 -10.83 -22.92
N LEU A 113 -1.21 -11.49 -23.04
CA LEU A 113 -1.33 -12.94 -22.89
C LEU A 113 -0.67 -13.72 -24.04
N ALA A 114 -0.45 -13.08 -25.19
CA ALA A 114 0.31 -13.66 -26.30
C ALA A 114 1.83 -13.51 -26.05
N PHE A 115 2.35 -14.19 -25.02
CA PHE A 115 3.74 -14.08 -24.56
C PHE A 115 4.79 -14.16 -25.68
N GLY A 116 4.62 -15.08 -26.64
CA GLY A 116 5.52 -15.22 -27.79
C GLY A 116 5.61 -14.00 -28.72
N ARG A 117 4.69 -13.03 -28.62
CA ARG A 117 4.68 -11.81 -29.45
C ARG A 117 5.55 -10.68 -28.90
N TRP A 118 5.91 -10.71 -27.62
CA TRP A 118 6.61 -9.60 -26.96
C TRP A 118 7.75 -10.03 -26.03
N LEU A 119 7.85 -11.33 -25.72
CA LEU A 119 9.03 -11.93 -25.07
C LEU A 119 10.02 -12.47 -26.11
N MET A 120 11.28 -12.63 -25.70
CA MET A 120 12.25 -13.40 -26.47
C MET A 120 11.77 -14.86 -26.62
N PRO A 121 12.03 -15.55 -27.76
CA PRO A 121 11.52 -16.89 -28.01
C PRO A 121 11.85 -17.91 -26.92
N ARG A 122 13.10 -17.90 -26.41
CA ARG A 122 13.53 -18.78 -25.32
C ARG A 122 12.78 -18.50 -24.01
N SER A 123 12.58 -17.22 -23.69
CA SER A 123 11.86 -16.79 -22.50
C SER A 123 10.37 -17.09 -22.58
N ALA A 124 9.75 -16.91 -23.75
CA ALA A 124 8.36 -17.27 -24.00
C ALA A 124 8.12 -18.78 -23.78
N ALA A 125 8.94 -19.62 -24.40
CA ALA A 125 8.84 -21.08 -24.25
C ALA A 125 9.03 -21.54 -22.80
N ALA A 126 10.02 -20.96 -22.09
CA ALA A 126 10.26 -21.26 -20.68
C ALA A 126 9.07 -20.87 -19.79
N LEU A 127 8.50 -19.68 -20.01
CA LEU A 127 7.34 -19.20 -19.29
C LEU A 127 6.10 -20.06 -19.56
N GLU A 128 5.80 -20.36 -20.82
CA GLU A 128 4.65 -21.18 -21.20
C GLU A 128 4.72 -22.58 -20.57
N HIS A 129 5.88 -23.23 -20.62
CA HIS A 129 6.09 -24.52 -19.97
C HIS A 129 5.92 -24.44 -18.44
N ALA A 130 6.44 -23.38 -17.81
CA ALA A 130 6.29 -23.18 -16.37
C ALA A 130 4.84 -22.91 -15.97
N VAL A 131 4.10 -22.11 -16.75
CA VAL A 131 2.66 -21.85 -16.55
C VAL A 131 1.84 -23.13 -16.73
N ALA A 132 2.15 -23.97 -17.73
CA ALA A 132 1.51 -25.26 -17.91
C ALA A 132 1.75 -26.18 -16.69
N ALA A 133 3.00 -26.32 -16.27
CA ALA A 133 3.37 -27.12 -15.09
C ALA A 133 2.73 -26.59 -13.79
N LEU A 134 2.59 -25.27 -13.64
CA LEU A 134 1.88 -24.66 -12.51
C LEU A 134 0.39 -25.03 -12.51
N ARG A 135 -0.27 -24.96 -13.67
CA ARG A 135 -1.71 -25.25 -13.78
C ARG A 135 -2.01 -26.73 -13.60
N GLU A 136 -1.24 -27.61 -14.23
CA GLU A 136 -1.47 -29.06 -14.21
C GLU A 136 -0.95 -29.72 -12.93
N LYS A 137 0.30 -29.42 -12.54
CA LYS A 137 1.03 -30.14 -11.49
C LYS A 137 1.20 -29.32 -10.20
N ALA A 138 0.62 -28.12 -10.14
CA ALA A 138 0.77 -27.19 -9.00
C ALA A 138 2.24 -26.86 -8.67
N ARG A 139 3.14 -26.95 -9.66
CA ARG A 139 4.56 -26.64 -9.47
C ARG A 139 4.77 -25.13 -9.49
N ALA A 140 4.99 -24.54 -8.31
CA ALA A 140 5.40 -23.15 -8.20
C ALA A 140 6.74 -22.91 -8.91
N PHE A 141 6.93 -21.69 -9.41
CA PHE A 141 8.17 -21.31 -10.09
C PHE A 141 8.53 -19.85 -9.84
N ASP A 142 9.80 -19.56 -10.04
CA ASP A 142 10.39 -18.22 -10.12
C ASP A 142 11.36 -18.23 -11.30
N LEU A 143 11.22 -17.27 -12.20
CA LEU A 143 11.97 -17.20 -13.45
C LEU A 143 12.28 -15.75 -13.79
N VAL A 144 13.46 -15.51 -14.35
CA VAL A 144 13.78 -14.26 -15.03
C VAL A 144 13.59 -14.47 -16.53
N ILE A 145 12.79 -13.62 -17.15
CA ILE A 145 12.50 -13.63 -18.58
C ILE A 145 12.92 -12.30 -19.20
N GLU A 146 13.10 -12.30 -20.51
CA GLU A 146 13.54 -11.13 -21.25
C GLU A 146 12.50 -10.75 -22.31
N THR A 147 12.17 -9.47 -22.38
CA THR A 147 11.30 -8.93 -23.44
C THR A 147 12.06 -8.81 -24.75
N GLN A 148 11.37 -8.63 -25.88
CA GLN A 148 12.03 -8.40 -27.17
C GLN A 148 12.91 -7.14 -27.18
N ALA A 149 12.67 -6.20 -26.28
CA ALA A 149 13.50 -5.00 -26.09
C ALA A 149 14.76 -5.26 -25.22
N GLY A 150 15.00 -6.50 -24.79
CA GLY A 150 16.14 -6.87 -23.95
C GLY A 150 15.96 -6.53 -22.47
N VAL A 151 14.73 -6.24 -22.02
CA VAL A 151 14.46 -5.84 -20.64
C VAL A 151 14.14 -7.07 -19.79
N PRO A 152 14.86 -7.29 -18.68
CA PRO A 152 14.59 -8.41 -17.79
C PRO A 152 13.37 -8.14 -16.91
N LEU A 153 12.51 -9.16 -16.79
CA LEU A 153 11.36 -9.20 -15.90
C LEU A 153 11.47 -10.43 -14.99
N GLU A 154 11.13 -10.27 -13.72
CA GLU A 154 10.96 -11.38 -12.79
C GLU A 154 9.53 -11.90 -12.88
N VAL A 155 9.36 -13.22 -12.94
CA VAL A 155 8.05 -13.87 -13.04
C VAL A 155 7.90 -14.98 -12.01
N GLN A 156 6.86 -14.86 -11.21
CA GLN A 156 6.57 -15.74 -10.11
C GLN A 156 5.21 -16.40 -10.28
N GLY A 157 5.21 -17.73 -10.33
CA GLY A 157 4.02 -18.55 -10.44
C GLY A 157 3.65 -19.19 -9.09
N ARG A 158 2.42 -18.98 -8.61
CA ARG A 158 1.87 -19.61 -7.39
C ARG A 158 0.47 -20.16 -7.67
N LYS A 159 0.14 -21.30 -7.09
CA LYS A 159 -1.20 -21.91 -7.16
C LYS A 159 -1.72 -22.17 -5.76
N SER A 160 -2.94 -21.73 -5.49
CA SER A 160 -3.73 -22.04 -4.29
C SER A 160 -4.91 -22.92 -4.66
N ALA A 161 -5.73 -23.31 -3.68
CA ALA A 161 -6.93 -24.11 -3.92
C ALA A 161 -7.95 -23.39 -4.84
N ALA A 162 -8.01 -22.05 -4.77
CA ALA A 162 -8.99 -21.25 -5.50
C ALA A 162 -8.41 -20.55 -6.73
N HIS A 163 -7.11 -20.21 -6.73
CA HIS A 163 -6.52 -19.34 -7.75
C HIS A 163 -5.16 -19.85 -8.26
N VAL A 164 -4.88 -19.59 -9.54
CA VAL A 164 -3.53 -19.62 -10.10
C VAL A 164 -3.11 -18.18 -10.37
N LEU A 165 -1.91 -17.81 -9.91
CA LEU A 165 -1.35 -16.47 -10.00
C LEU A 165 -0.01 -16.53 -10.70
N VAL A 166 0.18 -15.67 -11.70
CA VAL A 166 1.47 -15.44 -12.35
C VAL A 166 1.74 -13.94 -12.30
N ARG A 167 2.71 -13.54 -11.49
CA ARG A 167 3.09 -12.14 -11.26
C ARG A 167 4.34 -11.81 -12.06
N PHE A 168 4.30 -10.72 -12.81
CA PHE A 168 5.42 -10.14 -13.55
C PHE A 168 5.86 -8.87 -12.83
N VAL A 169 7.16 -8.67 -12.64
CA VAL A 169 7.74 -7.50 -11.98
C VAL A 169 8.86 -6.93 -12.86
N SER A 170 8.83 -5.62 -13.10
CA SER A 170 9.90 -4.91 -13.79
C SER A 170 11.09 -4.70 -12.86
N LEU A 171 12.27 -5.15 -13.27
CA LEU A 171 13.51 -4.99 -12.52
C LEU A 171 14.21 -3.62 -12.77
N SER A 172 13.61 -2.76 -13.61
CA SER A 172 14.37 -1.72 -14.32
C SER A 172 14.38 -0.31 -13.71
N GLU A 173 13.38 0.10 -12.92
CA GLU A 173 13.22 1.53 -12.61
C GLU A 173 14.14 2.03 -11.48
N THR A 174 14.26 1.27 -10.39
CA THR A 174 15.13 1.64 -9.27
C THR A 174 16.61 1.67 -9.68
N LEU A 175 17.06 0.66 -10.42
CA LEU A 175 18.45 0.59 -10.88
C LEU A 175 18.78 1.67 -11.92
N ARG A 176 17.84 1.98 -12.81
CA ARG A 176 17.99 3.07 -13.78
C ARG A 176 18.06 4.44 -13.10
N SER A 177 17.20 4.69 -12.10
CA SER A 177 17.22 5.91 -11.31
C SER A 177 18.55 6.06 -10.55
N GLN A 178 19.02 4.99 -9.91
CA GLN A 178 20.31 4.98 -9.22
C GLN A 178 21.49 5.23 -10.17
N ALA A 179 21.50 4.59 -11.34
CA ALA A 179 22.53 4.81 -12.34
C ALA A 179 22.53 6.25 -12.85
N ARG A 180 21.35 6.82 -13.14
CA ARG A 180 21.19 8.22 -13.57
C ARG A 180 21.69 9.19 -12.51
N LEU A 181 21.26 9.03 -11.26
CA LEU A 181 21.69 9.88 -10.14
C LEU A 181 23.20 9.80 -9.92
N LYS A 182 23.81 8.61 -10.08
CA LYS A 182 25.26 8.43 -9.96
C LYS A 182 26.03 9.17 -11.05
N ILE A 183 25.57 9.11 -12.30
CA ILE A 183 26.18 9.84 -13.42
C ILE A 183 26.03 11.35 -13.22
N GLU A 184 24.85 11.81 -12.80
CA GLU A 184 24.61 13.23 -12.53
C GLU A 184 25.48 13.73 -11.36
N ASN A 185 25.61 12.95 -10.29
CA ASN A 185 26.50 13.28 -9.18
C ASN A 185 27.97 13.35 -9.62
N GLN A 186 28.45 12.38 -10.41
CA GLN A 186 29.82 12.40 -10.96
C GLN A 186 30.06 13.64 -11.82
N ARG A 187 29.08 14.03 -12.64
CA ARG A 187 29.15 15.25 -13.45
C ARG A 187 29.21 16.50 -12.58
N LEU A 188 28.33 16.62 -11.59
CA LEU A 188 28.34 17.74 -10.64
C LEU A 188 29.66 17.82 -9.87
N SER A 189 30.24 16.69 -9.47
CA SER A 189 31.56 16.64 -8.84
C SER A 189 32.67 17.13 -9.78
N ALA A 190 32.67 16.71 -11.04
CA ALA A 190 33.64 17.16 -12.02
C ALA A 190 33.51 18.68 -12.32
N ASP A 191 32.29 19.19 -12.44
CA ASP A 191 32.03 20.61 -12.62
C ASP A 191 32.48 21.42 -11.38
N TYR A 192 32.22 20.89 -10.17
CA TYR A 192 32.65 21.49 -8.91
C TYR A 192 34.18 21.56 -8.78
N GLU A 193 34.88 20.47 -9.09
CA GLU A 193 36.35 20.43 -9.10
C GLU A 193 36.92 21.42 -10.14
N THR A 194 36.30 21.51 -11.31
CA THR A 194 36.68 22.46 -12.36
C THR A 194 36.53 23.91 -11.86
N MET A 195 35.41 24.25 -11.22
CA MET A 195 35.21 25.60 -10.68
C MET A 195 36.22 25.92 -9.58
N LEU A 196 36.48 25.00 -8.65
CA LEU A 196 37.52 25.21 -7.62
C LEU A 196 38.91 25.38 -8.24
N GLY A 197 39.26 24.61 -9.26
CA GLY A 197 40.52 24.75 -9.99
C GLY A 197 40.66 26.12 -10.66
N LEU A 198 39.58 26.65 -11.25
CA LEU A 198 39.57 28.00 -11.80
C LEU A 198 39.75 29.08 -10.72
N LEU A 199 39.06 28.94 -9.59
CA LEU A 199 39.19 29.86 -8.45
C LEU A 199 40.58 29.81 -7.81
N ASP A 200 41.22 28.62 -7.81
CA ASP A 200 42.56 28.45 -7.27
C ASP A 200 43.63 29.20 -8.09
N ALA A 201 43.43 29.27 -9.41
CA ALA A 201 44.33 29.98 -10.32
C ALA A 201 44.23 31.52 -10.23
N LEU A 202 43.19 32.06 -9.58
CA LEU A 202 43.00 33.50 -9.44
C LEU A 202 44.04 34.11 -8.49
N LYS A 203 44.59 35.28 -8.88
CA LYS A 203 45.55 36.05 -8.07
C LYS A 203 44.89 36.94 -7.00
N MET A 204 43.65 36.66 -6.63
CA MET A 204 42.89 37.39 -5.61
C MET A 204 42.38 36.43 -4.53
N PRO A 205 42.47 36.78 -3.23
CA PRO A 205 41.98 35.93 -2.15
C PRO A 205 40.52 35.51 -2.35
N THR A 206 40.26 34.21 -2.40
CA THR A 206 38.93 33.63 -2.54
C THR A 206 38.76 32.50 -1.52
N TRP A 207 37.61 32.45 -0.85
CA TRP A 207 37.31 31.43 0.15
C TRP A 207 35.84 31.03 0.13
N LEU A 208 35.59 29.80 0.58
CA LEU A 208 34.26 29.25 0.83
C LEU A 208 34.12 28.94 2.32
N ARG A 209 32.93 29.22 2.85
CA ARG A 209 32.56 28.85 4.21
C ARG A 209 31.53 27.72 4.21
N SER A 210 31.57 26.88 5.24
CA SER A 210 30.52 25.90 5.54
C SER A 210 29.31 26.57 6.20
N ALA A 211 28.20 25.83 6.34
CA ALA A 211 26.96 26.33 6.92
C ALA A 211 27.10 26.79 8.39
N ASP A 212 28.10 26.28 9.10
CA ASP A 212 28.47 26.70 10.47
C ASP A 212 29.40 27.94 10.49
N GLY A 213 29.69 28.54 9.33
CA GLY A 213 30.48 29.75 9.18
C GLY A 213 31.99 29.54 9.23
N ARG A 214 32.49 28.30 9.34
CA ARG A 214 33.93 28.00 9.32
C ARG A 214 34.49 28.03 7.90
N LEU A 215 35.80 28.28 7.77
CA LEU A 215 36.48 28.13 6.48
C LEU A 215 36.39 26.67 6.03
N LYS A 216 35.87 26.46 4.82
CA LYS A 216 35.74 25.14 4.18
C LYS A 216 36.80 24.94 3.10
N TRP A 217 37.13 26.00 2.37
CA TRP A 217 38.13 25.98 1.30
C TRP A 217 38.65 27.40 1.09
N VAL A 218 39.92 27.53 0.72
CA VAL A 218 40.56 28.80 0.34
C VAL A 218 41.46 28.56 -0.88
N ASN A 219 41.66 29.58 -1.71
CA ASN A 219 42.65 29.50 -2.78
C ASN A 219 44.07 29.83 -2.32
N ARG A 220 45.06 29.60 -3.19
CA ARG A 220 46.46 29.96 -2.94
C ARG A 220 46.67 31.43 -2.57
N ALA A 221 46.02 32.37 -3.26
CA ALA A 221 46.17 33.80 -2.99
C ALA A 221 45.68 34.19 -1.58
N TYR A 222 44.65 33.52 -1.06
CA TYR A 222 44.20 33.69 0.32
C TYR A 222 45.23 33.18 1.32
N ALA A 223 45.78 31.99 1.09
CA ALA A 223 46.79 31.40 1.98
C ALA A 223 48.04 32.30 2.08
N GLU A 224 48.48 32.86 0.96
CA GLU A 224 49.59 33.83 0.92
C GLU A 224 49.24 35.10 1.73
N ALA A 225 48.02 35.61 1.58
CA ALA A 225 47.60 36.83 2.26
C ALA A 225 47.44 36.69 3.79
N VAL A 226 47.17 35.49 4.29
CA VAL A 226 47.10 35.19 5.74
C VAL A 226 48.38 34.55 6.28
N GLU A 227 49.46 34.57 5.49
CA GLU A 227 50.77 33.99 5.84
C GLU A 227 50.66 32.52 6.29
N ALA A 228 49.84 31.73 5.60
CA ALA A 228 49.75 30.28 5.78
C ALA A 228 50.74 29.55 4.86
N GLN A 229 51.18 28.37 5.29
CA GLN A 229 52.07 27.52 4.48
C GLN A 229 51.42 27.06 3.18
N ASN A 230 50.11 26.78 3.20
CA ASN A 230 49.28 26.39 2.06
C ASN A 230 47.79 26.57 2.40
N ALA A 231 46.91 26.31 1.43
CA ALA A 231 45.46 26.44 1.58
C ALA A 231 44.91 25.54 2.69
N GLU A 232 45.38 24.30 2.78
CA GLU A 232 44.94 23.34 3.81
C GLU A 232 45.33 23.79 5.22
N ALA A 233 46.52 24.37 5.39
CA ALA A 233 46.97 24.93 6.66
C ALA A 233 46.13 26.13 7.08
N ALA A 234 45.81 27.04 6.14
CA ALA A 234 44.94 28.18 6.41
C ALA A 234 43.55 27.75 6.92
N VAL A 235 42.96 26.73 6.30
CA VAL A 235 41.67 26.16 6.71
C VAL A 235 41.78 25.47 8.08
N ARG A 236 42.79 24.60 8.27
CA ARG A 236 42.99 23.82 9.50
C ARG A 236 43.27 24.71 10.72
N GLU A 237 44.05 25.76 10.53
CA GLU A 237 44.40 26.73 11.57
C GLU A 237 43.37 27.86 11.70
N ALA A 238 42.33 27.84 10.87
CA ALA A 238 41.28 28.86 10.80
C ALA A 238 41.86 30.29 10.71
N LYS A 239 42.88 30.49 9.88
CA LYS A 239 43.49 31.81 9.66
C LYS A 239 42.54 32.68 8.83
N GLU A 240 42.09 33.77 9.44
CA GLU A 240 41.06 34.65 8.87
C GLU A 240 41.66 35.87 8.16
N PHE A 241 41.30 36.06 6.89
CA PHE A 241 41.69 37.23 6.08
C PHE A 241 41.03 38.53 6.55
N LEU A 242 39.81 38.45 7.09
CA LEU A 242 39.05 39.61 7.57
C LEU A 242 39.06 39.68 9.10
N GLY A 243 39.25 40.90 9.62
CA GLY A 243 39.11 41.19 11.04
C GLY A 243 37.72 40.82 11.59
N GLY A 244 37.63 40.62 12.91
CA GLY A 244 36.38 40.19 13.57
C GLY A 244 35.19 41.09 13.29
N GLN A 245 35.39 42.42 13.37
CA GLN A 245 34.35 43.41 13.12
C GLN A 245 33.79 43.33 11.68
N ALA A 246 34.66 43.16 10.67
CA ALA A 246 34.24 43.00 9.28
C ALA A 246 33.42 41.71 9.09
N ARG A 247 33.84 40.61 9.72
CA ARG A 247 33.12 39.33 9.66
C ARG A 247 31.74 39.41 10.32
N GLU A 248 31.62 40.12 11.45
CA GLU A 248 30.34 40.37 12.11
C GLU A 248 29.40 41.21 11.24
N GLN A 249 29.91 42.28 10.62
CA GLN A 249 29.13 43.12 9.70
C GLN A 249 28.60 42.32 8.49
N ILE A 250 29.42 41.48 7.88
CA ILE A 250 29.00 40.59 6.78
C ILE A 250 27.92 39.62 7.26
N ALA A 251 28.12 39.00 8.44
CA ALA A 251 27.18 38.03 8.99
C ALA A 251 25.81 38.66 9.28
N GLU A 252 25.77 39.88 9.84
CA GLU A 252 24.52 40.60 10.07
C GLU A 252 23.80 40.93 8.76
N GLN A 253 24.52 41.41 7.73
CA GLN A 253 23.91 41.70 6.43
C GLN A 253 23.41 40.43 5.72
N HIS A 254 24.09 39.29 5.86
CA HIS A 254 23.64 38.02 5.31
C HIS A 254 22.29 37.53 5.86
N LYS A 255 21.88 38.00 7.06
CA LYS A 255 20.53 37.73 7.59
C LYS A 255 19.43 38.40 6.77
N ALA A 256 19.74 39.53 6.14
CA ALA A 256 18.79 40.33 5.36
C ALA A 256 18.93 40.13 3.85
N ARG A 257 20.13 39.78 3.34
CA ARG A 257 20.41 39.61 1.91
C ARG A 257 21.33 38.42 1.64
N PRO A 258 21.15 37.69 0.53
CA PRO A 258 21.97 36.52 0.22
C PRO A 258 23.42 36.84 -0.19
N VAL A 259 23.70 38.09 -0.56
CA VAL A 259 25.02 38.55 -1.02
C VAL A 259 25.40 39.84 -0.30
N PHE A 260 26.61 39.89 0.25
CA PHE A 260 27.25 41.10 0.74
C PHE A 260 28.16 41.69 -0.37
N GLU A 261 27.97 42.95 -0.71
CA GLU A 261 28.79 43.68 -1.69
C GLU A 261 29.04 45.12 -1.22
N GLN A 262 30.11 45.32 -0.44
CA GLN A 262 30.57 46.63 0.02
C GLN A 262 32.09 46.62 0.20
N THR A 263 32.72 47.78 0.06
CA THR A 263 34.13 47.97 0.41
C THR A 263 34.25 48.04 1.93
N LEU A 264 35.02 47.14 2.51
CA LEU A 264 35.38 47.19 3.93
C LEU A 264 36.52 48.20 4.09
N SER A 265 36.30 49.28 4.85
CA SER A 265 37.31 50.29 5.19
C SER A 265 38.03 49.95 6.48
#